data_AF-A0A061H120-F1
#
_entry.id   AF-A0A061H120-F1
#
_cell.length_a   1.000
_cell.length_b   1.000
_cell.length_c   1.000
_cell.angle_alpha   90.00
_cell.angle_beta   90.00
_cell.angle_gamma   90.00
#
_symmetry.space_group_name_H-M   'P 1'
#
loop_
_entity.id
_entity.type
_entity.pdbx_description
1 polymer ?
#
loop_
_entity_poly.entity_id
_entity_poly.type
_entity_poly.pdbx_seq_one_letter_code
_entity_poly.pdbx_strand_id
1 'polypeptide(L)'
;MAKEAREPTYDDYVERIHYSDKYSDDKWEYRHVILPKPLLRLIPKSYFDPEEQGVLRILSDQEWRGLGITQSVGWQHYEVHAPEPHILLFRREKDYQQKYGPQGKPADLQRVRR
;
A
#
# COMPACT_ATOMS: atom_id res chain seq x y z
N MET A 1 31.32 -16.14 16.95
CA MET A 1 30.74 -16.64 15.69
C MET A 1 30.21 -15.43 14.92
N ALA A 2 30.90 -15.01 13.86
CA ALA A 2 30.36 -13.98 12.98
C ALA A 2 29.17 -14.59 12.24
N LYS A 3 27.98 -14.02 12.38
CA LYS A 3 26.87 -14.38 11.50
C LYS A 3 27.30 -13.96 10.09
N GLU A 4 27.54 -14.93 9.20
CA GLU A 4 27.65 -14.65 7.77
C GLU A 4 26.39 -13.88 7.35
N ALA A 5 26.59 -12.64 6.93
CA ALA A 5 25.52 -11.79 6.45
C ALA A 5 25.10 -12.32 5.08
N ARG A 6 24.15 -13.25 5.05
CA ARG A 6 23.45 -13.61 3.81
C ARG A 6 22.78 -12.34 3.26
N GLU A 7 22.80 -12.18 1.95
CA GLU A 7 22.07 -11.10 1.30
C GLU A 7 20.57 -11.18 1.72
N PRO A 8 19.98 -10.06 2.16
CA PRO A 8 18.57 -10.03 2.55
C PRO A 8 17.68 -10.45 1.37
N THR A 9 16.78 -11.39 1.63
CA THR A 9 15.82 -11.91 0.65
C THR A 9 14.65 -10.94 0.48
N TYR A 10 13.81 -11.16 -0.53
CA TYR A 10 12.57 -10.38 -0.71
C TYR A 10 11.70 -10.38 0.55
N ASP A 11 11.57 -11.53 1.20
CA ASP A 11 10.77 -11.70 2.42
C ASP A 11 11.31 -10.87 3.60
N ASP A 12 12.65 -10.82 3.77
CA ASP A 12 13.29 -9.97 4.79
C ASP A 12 13.02 -8.47 4.54
N TYR A 13 12.89 -8.05 3.29
CA TYR A 13 12.46 -6.68 2.97
C TYR A 13 10.98 -6.45 3.26
N VAL A 14 10.12 -7.44 3.00
CA VAL A 14 8.68 -7.35 3.33
C VAL A 14 8.49 -7.19 4.83
N GLU A 15 9.24 -7.92 5.65
CA GLU A 15 9.21 -7.79 7.12
C GLU A 15 9.69 -6.41 7.61
N ARG A 16 10.50 -5.70 6.82
CA ARG A 16 11.01 -4.35 7.13
C ARG A 16 10.09 -3.23 6.64
N ILE A 17 8.94 -3.53 6.06
CA ILE A 17 7.95 -2.52 5.68
C ILE A 17 7.44 -1.82 6.94
N HIS A 18 7.55 -0.50 6.97
CA HIS A 18 7.13 0.30 8.11
C HIS A 18 5.75 0.91 7.88
N TYR A 19 4.90 0.83 8.90
CA TYR A 19 3.54 1.36 8.89
C TYR A 19 3.45 2.51 9.90
N SER A 20 3.05 3.69 9.45
CA SER A 20 2.82 4.81 10.37
C SER A 20 1.56 4.64 11.22
N ASP A 21 1.48 5.44 12.28
CA ASP A 21 0.24 5.66 13.01
C ASP A 21 -0.84 6.21 12.09
N LYS A 22 -2.10 5.89 12.42
CA LYS A 22 -3.24 6.41 11.68
C LYS A 22 -3.53 7.83 12.15
N TYR A 23 -3.78 8.72 11.20
CA TYR A 23 -4.28 10.06 11.46
C TYR A 23 -5.58 10.25 10.70
N SER A 24 -6.48 11.10 11.19
CA SER A 24 -7.81 11.24 10.59
C SER A 24 -8.27 12.68 10.61
N ASP A 25 -8.96 13.08 9.54
CA ASP A 25 -9.73 14.31 9.47
C ASP A 25 -11.23 13.99 9.67
N ASP A 26 -12.11 14.94 9.34
CA ASP A 26 -13.56 14.78 9.46
C ASP A 26 -14.13 13.64 8.58
N LYS A 27 -13.49 13.37 7.44
CA LYS A 27 -14.03 12.46 6.39
C LYS A 27 -13.22 11.18 6.18
N TRP A 28 -11.91 11.23 6.43
CA TRP A 28 -10.98 10.19 6.02
C TRP A 28 -10.02 9.84 7.15
N GLU A 29 -9.63 8.58 7.18
CA GLU A 29 -8.49 8.05 7.93
C GLU A 29 -7.34 7.85 6.95
N TYR A 30 -6.12 8.21 7.37
CA TYR A 30 -4.92 8.23 6.58
C TYR A 30 -3.80 7.45 7.28
N ARG A 31 -2.90 6.92 6.48
CA ARG A 31 -1.67 6.27 6.91
C ARG A 31 -0.70 6.27 5.74
N HIS A 32 0.58 6.42 6.02
CA HIS A 32 1.62 6.16 5.05
C HIS A 32 2.36 4.86 5.37
N VAL A 33 2.77 4.15 4.31
CA VAL A 33 3.60 2.94 4.38
C VAL A 33 4.95 3.26 3.76
N ILE A 34 6.03 2.92 4.46
CA ILE A 34 7.39 3.17 4.01
C ILE A 34 8.00 1.83 3.61
N LEU A 35 8.31 1.69 2.33
CA LEU A 35 9.00 0.53 1.77
C LEU A 35 10.51 0.68 1.98
N PRO A 36 11.23 -0.44 2.21
CA PRO A 36 12.68 -0.41 2.15
C PRO A 36 13.16 0.00 0.75
N LYS A 37 14.11 0.94 0.67
CA LYS A 37 14.68 1.39 -0.62
C LYS A 37 15.18 0.26 -1.53
N PRO A 38 15.80 -0.84 -1.02
CA PRO A 38 16.18 -1.96 -1.86
C PRO A 38 14.99 -2.70 -2.46
N LEU A 39 13.86 -2.76 -1.76
CA LEU A 39 12.64 -3.42 -2.24
C LEU A 39 12.13 -2.73 -3.51
N LEU A 40 12.20 -1.40 -3.60
CA LEU A 40 11.81 -0.65 -4.81
C LEU A 40 12.53 -1.14 -6.07
N ARG A 41 13.80 -1.56 -5.96
CA ARG A 41 14.56 -2.06 -7.13
C ARG A 41 14.09 -3.44 -7.61
N LEU A 42 13.39 -4.18 -6.76
CA LEU A 42 12.84 -5.51 -7.06
C LEU A 42 11.42 -5.43 -7.63
N ILE A 43 10.75 -4.28 -7.51
CA ILE A 43 9.39 -4.07 -7.99
C ILE A 43 9.39 -4.04 -9.53
N PRO A 44 8.41 -4.67 -10.21
CA PRO A 44 8.27 -4.60 -11.65
C PRO A 44 8.14 -3.16 -12.16
N LYS A 45 8.78 -2.85 -13.30
CA LYS A 45 8.72 -1.52 -13.94
C LYS A 45 7.29 -1.05 -14.24
N SER A 46 6.34 -1.97 -14.41
CA SER A 46 4.92 -1.66 -14.66
C SER A 46 4.18 -1.04 -13.47
N TYR A 47 4.78 -1.06 -12.28
CA TYR A 47 4.26 -0.43 -11.06
C TYR A 47 4.81 0.98 -10.87
N PHE A 48 5.75 1.39 -11.72
CA PHE A 48 6.28 2.75 -11.75
C PHE A 48 5.51 3.58 -12.75
N ASP A 49 5.49 4.88 -12.48
CA ASP A 49 4.88 5.85 -13.35
C ASP A 49 5.73 6.01 -14.62
N PRO A 50 5.13 5.97 -15.83
CA PRO A 50 5.88 6.11 -17.08
C PRO A 50 6.37 7.54 -17.33
N GLU A 51 5.71 8.54 -16.73
CA GLU A 51 6.06 9.96 -16.91
C GLU A 51 7.10 10.41 -15.87
N GLU A 52 7.10 9.80 -14.68
CA GLU A 52 8.01 10.13 -13.59
C GLU A 52 8.89 8.94 -13.14
N GLN A 53 10.14 8.95 -13.60
CA GLN A 53 11.07 7.84 -13.36
C GLN A 53 11.37 7.66 -11.86
N GLY A 54 11.07 6.46 -11.36
CA GLY A 54 11.39 6.04 -10.00
C GLY A 54 10.28 6.29 -8.99
N VAL A 55 9.16 6.88 -9.42
CA VAL A 55 7.96 7.05 -8.60
C VAL A 55 6.98 5.92 -8.92
N LEU A 56 6.39 5.32 -7.89
CA LEU A 56 5.35 4.31 -8.07
C LEU A 56 4.09 5.00 -8.60
N ARG A 57 3.35 4.36 -9.51
CA ARG A 57 2.01 4.82 -9.87
C ARG A 57 1.01 4.48 -8.77
N ILE A 58 -0.22 4.95 -8.91
CA ILE A 58 -1.33 4.48 -8.07
C ILE A 58 -1.52 2.98 -8.25
N LEU A 59 -1.54 2.28 -7.13
CA LEU A 59 -1.61 0.81 -7.05
C LEU A 59 -3.00 0.40 -6.56
N SER A 60 -3.58 -0.60 -7.22
CA SER A 60 -4.81 -1.23 -6.78
C SER A 60 -4.59 -2.11 -5.53
N ASP A 61 -5.69 -2.49 -4.84
CA ASP A 61 -5.64 -3.38 -3.66
C ASP A 61 -4.83 -4.65 -3.89
N GLN A 62 -5.02 -5.29 -5.04
CA GLN A 62 -4.31 -6.52 -5.38
C GLN A 62 -2.81 -6.26 -5.61
N GLU A 63 -2.46 -5.15 -6.24
CA GLU A 63 -1.08 -4.81 -6.57
C GLU A 63 -0.26 -4.49 -5.32
N TRP A 64 -0.76 -3.60 -4.45
CA TRP A 64 0.00 -3.26 -3.24
C TRP A 64 0.02 -4.39 -2.22
N ARG A 65 -1.01 -5.25 -2.16
CA ARG A 65 -0.96 -6.50 -1.39
C ARG A 65 0.09 -7.47 -1.93
N GLY A 66 0.24 -7.55 -3.26
CA GLY A 66 1.26 -8.36 -3.91
C GLY A 66 2.70 -7.92 -3.58
N LEU A 67 2.90 -6.64 -3.24
CA LEU A 67 4.19 -6.13 -2.75
C LEU A 67 4.53 -6.56 -1.31
N GLY A 68 3.61 -7.26 -0.63
CA GLY A 68 3.78 -7.67 0.77
C GLY A 68 3.25 -6.65 1.77
N ILE A 69 2.58 -5.57 1.32
CA ILE A 69 1.93 -4.62 2.24
C ILE A 69 0.68 -5.27 2.81
N THR A 70 0.62 -5.40 4.13
CA THR A 70 -0.50 -6.03 4.85
C THR A 70 -1.23 -5.00 5.71
N GLN A 71 -2.50 -4.73 5.38
CA GLN A 71 -3.37 -3.86 6.15
C GLN A 71 -4.83 -4.30 6.08
N SER A 72 -5.66 -3.75 6.96
CA SER A 72 -7.11 -4.03 7.01
C SER A 72 -7.81 -3.67 5.70
N VAL A 73 -9.04 -4.17 5.50
CA VAL A 73 -9.85 -3.80 4.34
C VAL A 73 -10.19 -2.30 4.32
N GLY A 74 -10.36 -1.76 3.10
CA GLY A 74 -10.84 -0.40 2.84
C GLY A 74 -9.79 0.66 2.57
N TRP A 75 -8.50 0.35 2.73
CA TRP A 75 -7.42 1.28 2.39
C TRP A 75 -7.24 1.41 0.88
N GLN A 76 -7.05 2.65 0.42
CA GLN A 76 -6.83 3.01 -0.96
C GLN A 76 -5.52 3.78 -1.07
N HIS A 77 -4.60 3.31 -1.91
CA HIS A 77 -3.44 4.10 -2.33
C HIS A 77 -3.98 5.26 -3.18
N TYR A 78 -3.89 6.49 -2.69
CA TYR A 78 -4.60 7.62 -3.31
C TYR A 78 -3.67 8.67 -3.91
N GLU A 79 -2.43 8.71 -3.45
CA GLU A 79 -1.46 9.70 -3.89
C GLU A 79 -0.05 9.14 -3.77
N VAL A 80 0.83 9.62 -4.65
CA VAL A 80 2.22 9.22 -4.75
C VAL A 80 3.08 10.39 -4.30
N HIS A 81 4.11 10.12 -3.51
CA HIS A 81 4.99 11.17 -3.00
C HIS A 81 6.30 11.19 -3.79
N ALA A 82 6.38 12.04 -4.83
CA ALA A 82 7.53 12.11 -5.74
C ALA A 82 8.89 12.34 -5.03
N PRO A 83 9.02 13.21 -4.00
CA PRO A 83 10.28 13.40 -3.30
C PRO A 83 10.79 12.14 -2.58
N GLU A 84 9.89 11.29 -2.10
CA GLU A 84 10.21 10.05 -1.38
C GLU A 84 9.37 8.88 -1.95
N PRO A 85 9.78 8.29 -3.09
CA PRO A 85 8.99 7.29 -3.82
C PRO A 85 8.78 5.97 -3.08
N HIS A 86 9.49 5.80 -1.96
CA HIS A 86 9.36 4.67 -1.06
C HIS A 86 8.23 4.85 -0.04
N ILE A 87 7.58 6.02 -0.01
CA ILE A 87 6.44 6.33 0.84
C ILE A 87 5.16 6.23 0.01
N LEU A 88 4.27 5.33 0.40
CA LEU A 88 2.94 5.18 -0.22
C LEU A 88 1.88 5.76 0.71
N LEU A 89 1.00 6.60 0.16
CA LEU A 89 -0.05 7.27 0.92
C LEU A 89 -1.38 6.54 0.79
N PHE A 90 -1.90 6.05 1.90
CA PHE A 90 -3.18 5.37 1.97
C PHE A 90 -4.23 6.23 2.66
N ARG A 91 -5.46 6.13 2.17
CA ARG A 91 -6.66 6.69 2.83
C ARG A 91 -7.78 5.67 2.89
N ARG A 92 -8.68 5.82 3.84
CA ARG A 92 -9.88 5.01 4.03
C ARG A 92 -11.00 5.89 4.57
N GLU A 93 -12.25 5.65 4.17
CA GLU A 93 -13.38 6.37 4.77
C GLU A 93 -13.44 6.07 6.27
N LYS A 94 -13.64 7.09 7.12
CA LYS A 94 -13.67 6.90 8.58
C LYS A 94 -14.80 5.94 9.00
N ASP A 95 -15.95 6.05 8.35
CA ASP A 95 -17.11 5.19 8.57
C ASP A 95 -17.05 3.87 7.78
N TYR A 96 -15.93 3.52 7.14
CA TYR A 96 -15.83 2.34 6.27
C TYR A 96 -16.23 1.05 6.99
N GLN A 97 -15.71 0.83 8.21
CA GLN A 97 -16.02 -0.37 8.99
C GLN A 97 -17.48 -0.40 9.45
N GLN A 98 -18.06 0.77 9.74
CA GLN A 98 -19.48 0.88 10.11
C GLN A 98 -20.39 0.60 8.91
N LYS A 99 -20.00 1.09 7.73
CA LYS A 99 -20.79 1.02 6.50
C LYS A 99 -20.75 -0.35 5.82
N TYR A 100 -19.60 -1.03 5.89
CA TYR A 100 -19.37 -2.28 5.16
C TYR A 100 -19.08 -3.50 6.06
N GLY A 101 -19.00 -3.31 7.37
CA GLY A 101 -18.71 -4.38 8.33
C GLY A 101 -17.26 -4.89 8.28
N PRO A 102 -16.92 -5.91 9.08
CA PRO A 102 -15.55 -6.44 9.20
C PRO A 102 -15.02 -7.12 7.93
N GLN A 103 -15.91 -7.51 7.01
CA GLN A 103 -15.55 -8.15 5.74
C GLN A 103 -15.34 -7.15 4.58
N GLY A 104 -15.65 -5.85 4.77
CA GLY A 104 -15.60 -4.85 3.71
C GLY A 104 -16.74 -5.01 2.70
N LYS A 105 -16.71 -4.25 1.59
CA LYS A 105 -17.80 -4.21 0.59
C LYS A 105 -18.18 -5.63 0.10
N PRO A 106 -19.40 -6.14 0.36
CA PRO A 106 -19.92 -7.30 -0.37
C PRO A 106 -20.27 -6.91 -1.81
N ALA A 107 -20.08 -7.86 -2.74
CA ALA A 107 -20.05 -7.72 -4.19
C ALA A 107 -21.36 -7.29 -4.91
N ASP A 108 -22.22 -6.47 -4.33
CA ASP A 108 -23.49 -6.09 -4.98
C ASP A 108 -23.38 -4.88 -5.93
N LEU A 109 -22.18 -4.58 -6.44
CA LEU A 109 -22.01 -3.57 -7.51
C LEU A 109 -22.35 -4.09 -8.92
N GLN A 110 -22.83 -5.33 -9.07
CA GLN A 110 -23.31 -5.85 -10.36
C GLN A 110 -24.84 -5.89 -10.52
N ARG A 111 -25.65 -5.48 -9.52
CA ARG A 111 -27.12 -5.55 -9.59
C ARG A 111 -27.85 -4.29 -10.05
N VAL A 112 -27.17 -3.40 -10.77
CA VAL A 112 -27.83 -2.35 -11.56
C VAL A 112 -27.45 -2.48 -13.03
N ARG A 113 -27.87 -3.58 -13.64
CA ARG A 113 -28.30 -3.56 -15.04
C ARG A 113 -29.82 -3.57 -15.01
N ARG A 114 -30.41 -2.38 -15.11
CA ARG A 114 -31.78 -2.26 -15.63
C ARG A 114 -31.79 -2.62 -17.10
#